data_AF-A0A536RDR6-F1
#
_entry.id   AF-A0A536RDR6-F1
#
_cell.length_a   1.000
_cell.length_b   1.000
_cell.length_c   1.000
_cell.angle_alpha   90.00
_cell.angle_beta   90.00
_cell.angle_gamma   90.00
#
_symmetry.space_group_name_H-M   'P 1'
#
loop_
_entity.id
_entity.type
_entity.pdbx_description
1 polymer ?
#
loop_
_entity_poly.entity_id
_entity_poly.type
_entity_poly.pdbx_seq_one_letter_code
_entity_poly.pdbx_strand_id
1 'polypeptide(L)' 'MNVAWCESRYHPNSVNSDSGASGLFQFLPSTWSGTPYAKQSPFDPRANAFAAAWLYSHYGPGRWVCQG' A
#
# COMPACT_ATOMS: atom_id res chain seq x y z
N MET A 1 -2.45 15.87 3.90
CA MET A 1 -3.28 14.65 3.93
C MET A 1 -2.47 13.53 3.32
N ASN A 2 -1.68 12.81 4.14
CA ASN A 2 -0.66 11.87 3.68
C ASN A 2 -1.02 10.46 4.13
N VAL A 3 -1.73 9.71 3.28
CA VAL A 3 -2.08 8.30 3.52
C VAL A 3 -0.83 7.49 3.88
N ALA A 4 0.26 7.67 3.14
CA ALA A 4 1.55 7.01 3.44
C ALA A 4 2.14 7.38 4.83
N TRP A 5 1.89 8.59 5.34
CA TRP A 5 2.35 8.96 6.68
C TRP A 5 1.49 8.32 7.77
N CYS A 6 0.18 8.23 7.54
CA CYS A 6 -0.74 7.58 8.47
C CYS A 6 -0.52 6.06 8.52
N GLU A 7 -0.30 5.44 7.35
CA GLU A 7 -0.19 3.99 7.20
C GLU A 7 1.20 3.46 7.59
N SER A 8 2.28 4.17 7.25
CA SER A 8 3.65 3.67 7.50
C SER A 8 4.62 4.71 8.05
N ARG A 9 4.18 5.95 8.32
CA ARG A 9 5.06 7.10 8.61
C ARG A 9 6.18 7.26 7.56
N TYR A 10 5.90 6.91 6.30
CA TYR A 10 6.88 6.83 5.21
C TYR A 10 7.98 5.77 5.37
N HIS A 11 7.77 4.73 6.18
CA HIS A 11 8.71 3.61 6.27
C HIS A 11 8.35 2.52 5.24
N PRO A 12 9.11 2.40 4.14
CA PRO A 12 8.82 1.43 3.09
C PRO A 12 9.04 -0.03 3.51
N ASN A 13 9.67 -0.28 4.66
CA ASN A 13 9.87 -1.61 5.23
C ASN A 13 8.88 -1.95 6.35
N SER A 14 7.85 -1.12 6.56
CA SER A 14 6.85 -1.38 7.60
C SER A 14 6.01 -2.60 7.22
N VAL A 15 5.96 -3.58 8.11
CA VAL A 15 5.07 -4.74 8.03
C VAL A 15 4.16 -4.71 9.25
N ASN A 16 2.85 -4.66 9.04
CA ASN A 16 1.89 -4.89 10.10
C ASN A 16 1.91 -6.39 10.46
N SER A 17 2.29 -6.71 11.70
CA SER A 17 2.42 -8.09 12.19
C SER A 17 1.09 -8.83 12.30
N ASP A 18 -0.03 -8.11 12.42
CA ASP A 18 -1.35 -8.72 12.59
C ASP A 18 -2.02 -9.03 11.25
N SER A 19 -1.84 -8.15 10.24
CA SER A 19 -2.50 -8.26 8.94
C SER A 19 -1.57 -8.67 7.78
N GLY A 20 -0.25 -8.65 8.00
CA GLY A 20 0.76 -8.86 6.96
C GLY A 20 0.88 -7.69 5.97
N ALA A 21 0.20 -6.58 6.24
CA ALA A 21 0.22 -5.40 5.38
C ALA A 21 1.65 -4.85 5.24
N SER A 22 2.12 -4.67 4.01
CA SER A 22 3.53 -4.41 3.73
C SER A 22 3.74 -3.14 2.91
N GLY A 23 4.80 -2.42 3.25
CA GLY A 23 5.31 -1.28 2.51
C GLY A 23 4.59 0.05 2.75
N LEU A 24 4.89 1.02 1.89
CA LEU A 24 4.57 2.44 2.13
C LEU A 24 3.07 2.72 2.34
N PHE A 25 2.21 2.03 1.58
CA PHE A 25 0.75 2.12 1.68
C PHE A 25 0.11 0.91 2.36
N GLN A 26 0.90 0.12 3.12
CA GLN A 26 0.42 -1.02 3.90
C GLN A 26 -0.52 -1.94 3.08
N PHE A 27 0.01 -2.47 1.98
CA PHE A 27 -0.76 -3.38 1.13
C PHE A 27 -0.89 -4.76 1.78
N LEU A 28 -2.12 -5.24 1.96
CA LEU A 28 -2.38 -6.64 2.30
C LEU A 28 -1.86 -7.56 1.17
N PRO A 29 -1.33 -8.76 1.47
CA PRO A 29 -0.80 -9.68 0.46
C PRO A 29 -1.82 -10.04 -0.62
N SER A 30 -3.09 -10.26 -0.25
CA SER A 30 -4.18 -10.56 -1.17
C SER A 30 -4.46 -9.38 -2.11
N THR A 31 -4.50 -8.15 -1.58
CA THR A 31 -4.67 -6.93 -2.38
C THR A 31 -3.47 -6.71 -3.31
N TRP A 32 -2.24 -6.89 -2.81
CA TRP A 32 -1.01 -6.75 -3.59
C TRP A 32 -0.98 -7.69 -4.79
N SER A 33 -1.35 -8.95 -4.59
CA SER A 33 -1.40 -9.96 -5.66
C SER A 33 -2.37 -9.61 -6.79
N GLY A 34 -3.41 -8.82 -6.50
CA GLY A 34 -4.37 -8.33 -7.50
C GLY A 34 -3.92 -7.09 -8.25
N THR A 35 -2.81 -6.47 -7.85
CA THR A 35 -2.25 -5.30 -8.55
C THR A 35 -1.36 -5.73 -9.70
N PRO A 36 -1.22 -4.92 -10.76
CA PRO A 36 -0.26 -5.19 -11.83
C PRO A 36 1.21 -5.16 -11.34
N TYR A 37 1.45 -4.70 -10.12
CA TYR A 37 2.76 -4.62 -9.47
C TYR A 37 3.09 -5.85 -8.62
N ALA A 38 2.24 -6.88 -8.59
CA ALA A 38 2.43 -8.10 -7.80
C ALA A 38 3.78 -8.81 -8.03
N LYS A 39 4.38 -8.65 -9.21
CA LYS A 39 5.70 -9.21 -9.56
C LYS A 39 6.88 -8.43 -8.97
N GLN A 40 6.62 -7.24 -8.43
CA GLN A 40 7.60 -6.39 -7.76
C GLN A 40 7.52 -6.56 -6.24
N SER A 41 8.54 -6.08 -5.54
CA SER A 41 8.54 -6.11 -4.08
C SER A 41 7.54 -5.09 -3.53
N PRO A 42 6.63 -5.47 -2.61
CA PRO A 42 5.79 -4.51 -1.90
C PRO A 42 6.62 -3.54 -1.03
N PHE A 43 7.88 -3.87 -0.74
CA PHE A 43 8.82 -3.00 -0.02
C PHE A 43 9.52 -1.98 -0.92
N ASP A 44 9.42 -2.12 -2.25
CA ASP A 44 9.91 -1.07 -3.15
C ASP A 44 8.95 0.13 -3.08
N PRO A 45 9.41 1.30 -2.60
CA PRO A 45 8.56 2.48 -2.44
C PRO A 45 7.96 2.97 -3.76
N ARG A 46 8.64 2.77 -4.90
CA ARG A 46 8.11 3.17 -6.23
C ARG A 46 6.99 2.23 -6.64
N ALA A 47 7.23 0.93 -6.59
CA ALA A 47 6.22 -0.06 -6.92
C ALA A 47 4.99 0.06 -6.02
N ASN A 48 5.21 0.27 -4.72
CA ASN A 48 4.16 0.43 -3.72
C ASN A 48 3.34 1.71 -3.98
N ALA A 49 3.99 2.83 -4.29
CA ALA A 49 3.28 4.07 -4.61
C ALA A 49 2.48 3.97 -5.92
N PHE A 50 3.02 3.33 -6.97
CA PHE A 50 2.28 3.13 -8.22
C PHE A 50 1.11 2.16 -8.06
N ALA A 51 1.27 1.10 -7.25
CA ALA A 51 0.18 0.21 -6.90
C ALA A 51 -0.92 0.94 -6.14
N ALA A 52 -0.56 1.83 -5.20
CA ALA A 52 -1.51 2.66 -4.46
C ALA A 52 -2.28 3.60 -5.38
N ALA A 53 -1.58 4.30 -6.29
CA ALA A 53 -2.22 5.17 -7.27
C ALA A 53 -3.16 4.41 -8.21
N TRP A 54 -2.74 3.22 -8.69
CA TRP A 54 -3.57 2.36 -9.53
C TRP A 54 -4.83 1.90 -8.80
N LEU A 55 -4.68 1.39 -7.58
CA LEU A 55 -5.79 0.89 -6.78
C LEU A 55 -6.76 2.02 -6.40
N TYR A 56 -6.23 3.20 -6.07
CA TYR A 56 -7.02 4.41 -5.80
C TYR A 56 -7.83 4.84 -7.02
N SER A 57 -7.23 4.82 -8.23
CA SER A 57 -7.94 5.16 -9.46
C SER A 57 -9.02 4.14 -9.83
N HIS A 58 -8.85 2.86 -9.48
CA HIS A 58 -9.80 1.80 -9.83
C HIS A 58 -10.93 1.59 -8.82
N TYR A 59 -10.64 1.75 -7.52
CA TYR A 59 -11.57 1.39 -6.44
C TYR A 59 -11.83 2.54 -5.45
N GLY A 60 -11.18 3.70 -5.64
CA GLY A 60 -11.28 4.85 -4.74
C GLY A 60 -10.52 4.69 -3.41
N PRO A 61 -10.64 5.68 -2.51
CA PRO A 61 -9.94 5.71 -1.22
C PRO A 61 -10.50 4.70 -0.19
N GLY A 62 -11.65 4.08 -0.45
CA GLY A 62 -12.45 3.26 0.48
C GLY A 62 -11.72 2.11 1.19
N ARG A 63 -10.52 1.75 0.72
CA ARG A 63 -9.74 0.60 1.19
C ARG A 63 -8.64 0.96 2.20
N TRP A 64 -8.31 2.24 2.32
CA TRP A 64 -7.41 2.72 3.37
C TRP A 64 -8.22 3.28 4.53
N VAL A 65 -7.86 2.87 5.74
CA VAL A 65 -8.48 3.36 6.97
C VAL A 65 -8.17 4.85 7.12
N CYS A 66 -6.94 5.24 6.75
CA CYS A 66 -6.55 6.63 6.65
C CYS A 66 -6.90 7.19 5.26
N GLN A 67 -8.08 7.78 5.15
CA GLN A 67 -8.44 8.60 4.01
C GLN A 67 -8.04 10.02 4.36
N GLY A 68 -7.03 10.50 3.64
CA GLY A 68 -6.41 11.81 3.87
C GLY A 68 -7.43 12.90 4.13
#